data_AF-A0A8H2J937-F1
#
_entry.id   AF-A0A8H2J937-F1
#
_cell.length_a   1.000
_cell.length_b   1.000
_cell.length_c   1.000
_cell.angle_alpha   90.00
_cell.angle_beta   90.00
_cell.angle_gamma   90.00
#
_symmetry.space_group_name_H-M   'P 1'
#
loop_
_entity.id
_entity.type
_entity.pdbx_description
1 polymer ?
#
loop_
_entity_poly.entity_id
_entity_poly.type
_entity_poly.pdbx_seq_one_letter_code
_entity_poly.pdbx_strand_id
1 'polypeptide(L)'
;MLRDPTDPWMDERALATPDPEPKTDPTPEHRRPAAIDACNLCDTDGMHNGFPCHHTDHAETARRHSAKIRAAMGWPAAGTPDTP
;
A
#
# COMPACT_ATOMS: atom_id res chain seq x y z
N MET A 1 23.79 -30.04 -5.46
CA MET A 1 24.53 -28.82 -5.06
C MET A 1 25.49 -29.25 -3.94
N LEU A 2 26.79 -28.94 -4.06
CA LEU A 2 27.81 -29.39 -3.10
C LEU A 2 27.77 -28.51 -1.84
N ARG A 3 27.72 -29.13 -0.67
CA ARG A 3 27.69 -28.47 0.65
C ARG A 3 29.01 -27.72 0.89
N ASP A 4 28.96 -26.43 1.17
CA ASP A 4 30.13 -25.68 1.61
C ASP A 4 30.40 -25.99 3.09
N PRO A 5 31.54 -26.63 3.44
CA PRO A 5 31.86 -26.98 4.82
C PRO A 5 32.23 -25.78 5.70
N THR A 6 32.43 -24.60 5.11
CA THR A 6 32.94 -23.41 5.81
C THR A 6 31.89 -22.37 6.15
N ASP A 7 30.63 -22.55 5.72
CA ASP A 7 29.53 -21.65 6.09
C ASP A 7 28.84 -22.15 7.38
N PRO A 8 29.12 -21.53 8.55
CA PRO A 8 28.56 -21.95 9.84
C PRO A 8 27.06 -21.69 9.98
N TRP A 9 26.44 -20.98 9.02
CA TRP A 9 25.03 -20.60 9.04
C TRP A 9 24.19 -21.35 8.00
N MET A 10 24.74 -22.39 7.35
CA MET A 10 24.03 -23.17 6.32
C MET A 10 22.72 -23.78 6.81
N ASP A 11 22.72 -24.38 8.00
CA ASP A 11 21.54 -25.04 8.54
C ASP A 11 20.44 -24.01 8.86
N GLU A 12 20.81 -22.84 9.40
CA GLU A 12 19.88 -21.74 9.67
C GLU A 12 19.27 -21.16 8.39
N ARG A 13 20.06 -21.05 7.31
CA ARG A 13 19.58 -20.57 6.01
C ARG A 13 18.67 -21.57 5.31
N ALA A 14 18.90 -22.87 5.49
CA ALA A 14 18.03 -23.92 4.97
C ALA A 14 16.69 -23.99 5.72
N LEU A 15 16.68 -23.60 7.00
CA LEU A 15 15.49 -23.53 7.84
C LEU A 15 14.74 -22.20 7.74
N ALA A 16 15.42 -21.14 7.27
CA ALA A 16 14.78 -19.87 7.00
C ALA A 16 13.67 -20.06 5.96
N THR A 17 12.45 -19.71 6.34
CA THR A 17 11.37 -19.58 5.35
C THR A 17 11.79 -18.45 4.41
N PRO A 18 11.78 -18.64 3.08
CA PRO A 18 12.06 -17.54 2.17
C PRO A 18 11.14 -16.37 2.52
N ASP A 19 11.67 -15.15 2.49
CA ASP A 19 10.80 -13.97 2.53
C ASP A 19 9.71 -14.16 1.48
N PRO A 20 8.44 -13.89 1.82
CA PRO A 20 7.37 -14.00 0.84
C PRO A 20 7.80 -13.20 -0.39
N GLU A 21 7.76 -13.83 -1.57
CA GLU A 21 8.14 -13.14 -2.80
C GLU A 21 7.45 -11.77 -2.80
N PRO A 22 8.18 -10.69 -3.15
CA PRO A 22 7.55 -9.38 -3.25
C PRO A 22 6.32 -9.57 -4.12
N LYS A 23 5.14 -9.20 -3.61
CA LYS A 23 3.88 -9.30 -4.35
C LYS A 23 3.98 -8.34 -5.54
N THR A 24 4.61 -8.81 -6.61
CA THR A 24 4.80 -8.10 -7.86
C THR A 24 3.59 -8.26 -8.76
N ASP A 25 2.67 -9.17 -8.43
CA ASP A 25 1.37 -9.22 -9.06
C ASP A 25 0.58 -7.96 -8.66
N PRO A 26 0.27 -7.05 -9.60
CA PRO A 26 -0.67 -6.00 -9.32
C PRO A 26 -2.00 -6.67 -9.00
N THR A 27 -2.42 -6.62 -7.73
CA THR A 27 -3.77 -7.03 -7.33
C THR A 27 -4.81 -6.36 -8.25
N PRO A 28 -5.96 -7.00 -8.52
CA PRO A 28 -6.96 -6.47 -9.46
C PRO A 28 -7.41 -5.03 -9.17
N GLU A 29 -7.23 -4.54 -7.94
CA GLU A 29 -7.52 -3.15 -7.57
C GLU A 29 -6.68 -2.10 -8.33
N HIS A 30 -5.45 -2.44 -8.76
CA HIS A 30 -4.59 -1.52 -9.52
C HIS A 30 -5.08 -1.22 -10.92
N ARG A 31 -5.98 -2.05 -11.47
CA ARG A 31 -6.45 -1.94 -12.86
C ARG A 31 -7.90 -1.50 -12.97
N ARG A 32 -8.43 -0.75 -11.99
CA ARG A 32 -9.78 -0.17 -12.12
C ARG A 32 -9.68 1.00 -13.11
N PRO A 33 -10.17 0.88 -14.36
CA PRO A 33 -9.92 1.91 -15.39
C PRO A 33 -10.48 3.27 -14.97
N ALA A 34 -11.66 3.28 -14.35
CA ALA A 34 -12.26 4.49 -13.81
C ALA A 34 -11.41 5.18 -12.71
N ALA A 35 -10.61 4.42 -11.95
CA ALA A 35 -9.74 4.97 -10.92
C ALA A 35 -8.42 5.50 -11.51
N ILE A 36 -7.92 4.86 -12.57
CA ILE A 36 -6.80 5.33 -13.37
C ILE A 36 -7.19 6.64 -14.07
N ASP A 37 -8.32 6.67 -14.76
CA ASP A 37 -8.86 7.86 -15.44
C ASP A 37 -9.08 9.05 -14.49
N ALA A 38 -9.45 8.77 -13.24
CA ALA A 38 -9.65 9.79 -12.21
C ALA A 38 -8.34 10.26 -11.53
N CYS A 39 -7.22 9.58 -11.76
CA CYS A 39 -5.95 9.88 -11.11
C CYS A 39 -5.02 10.68 -12.03
N ASN A 40 -4.82 11.95 -11.72
CA ASN A 40 -3.94 12.84 -12.48
C ASN A 40 -2.43 12.57 -12.30
N LEU A 41 -2.07 11.63 -11.42
CA LEU A 41 -0.67 11.28 -11.13
C LEU A 41 -0.20 10.05 -11.87
N CYS A 42 -1.12 9.18 -12.27
CA CYS A 42 -0.82 7.88 -12.85
C CYS A 42 -0.91 8.00 -14.38
N ASP A 43 -0.06 7.26 -15.09
CA ASP A 43 -0.14 7.15 -16.54
C ASP A 43 -1.33 6.28 -16.96
N THR A 44 -1.49 6.07 -18.27
CA THR A 44 -2.60 5.28 -18.83
C THR A 44 -2.61 3.82 -18.37
N ASP A 45 -1.47 3.32 -17.89
CA ASP A 45 -1.33 1.94 -17.42
C ASP A 45 -1.51 1.83 -15.89
N GLY A 46 -1.83 2.94 -15.21
CA GLY A 46 -1.99 2.98 -13.76
C GLY A 46 -0.67 2.99 -13.02
N MET A 47 0.38 3.56 -13.60
CA MET A 47 1.72 3.64 -13.01
C MET A 47 2.10 5.08 -12.67
N HIS A 48 2.83 5.28 -11.58
CA HIS A 48 3.43 6.56 -11.19
C HIS A 48 4.93 6.37 -10.98
N ASN A 49 5.77 7.02 -11.78
CA ASN A 49 7.23 6.87 -11.75
C ASN A 49 7.71 5.41 -11.83
N GLY A 50 7.00 4.55 -12.58
CA GLY A 50 7.33 3.13 -12.71
C GLY A 50 6.84 2.26 -11.54
N PHE A 51 6.09 2.82 -10.59
CA PHE A 51 5.45 2.06 -9.51
C PHE A 51 3.94 1.95 -9.73
N PRO A 52 3.32 0.80 -9.42
CA PRO A 52 1.87 0.64 -9.54
C PRO A 52 1.13 1.56 -8.58
N CYS A 53 0.12 2.23 -9.11
CA CYS A 53 -0.75 3.14 -8.39
C CYS A 53 -1.79 2.32 -7.60
N HIS A 54 -1.64 2.27 -6.28
CA HIS A 54 -2.59 1.59 -5.40
C HIS A 54 -3.84 2.49 -5.23
N HIS A 55 -4.80 2.42 -6.15
CA HIS A 55 -6.05 3.20 -6.14
C HIS A 55 -7.05 2.77 -5.04
N THR A 56 -6.55 2.53 -3.84
CA THR A 56 -7.35 2.17 -2.67
C THR A 56 -8.00 3.42 -2.09
N ASP A 57 -9.33 3.44 -2.04
CA ASP A 57 -10.05 4.52 -1.37
C ASP A 57 -9.86 4.42 0.15
N HIS A 58 -9.03 5.31 0.69
CA HIS A 58 -8.80 5.45 2.13
C HIS A 58 -9.63 6.57 2.76
N ALA A 59 -10.59 7.18 2.06
CA ALA A 59 -11.34 8.33 2.55
C ALA A 59 -12.06 8.03 3.86
N GLU A 60 -12.67 6.85 4.00
CA GLU A 60 -13.35 6.47 5.25
C GLU A 60 -12.37 6.32 6.41
N THR A 61 -11.26 5.61 6.20
CA THR A 61 -10.22 5.44 7.22
C THR A 61 -9.61 6.79 7.63
N ALA A 62 -9.34 7.66 6.65
CA ALA A 62 -8.86 9.02 6.89
C ALA A 62 -9.87 9.81 7.72
N ARG A 63 -11.17 9.81 7.37
CA ARG A 63 -12.23 10.47 8.15
C ARG A 63 -12.24 9.99 9.60
N ARG A 64 -12.19 8.68 9.82
CA ARG A 64 -12.17 8.07 11.17
C ARG A 64 -10.95 8.53 11.97
N HIS A 65 -9.76 8.52 11.38
CA HIS A 65 -8.53 8.90 12.09
C HIS A 65 -8.40 10.41 12.31
N SER A 66 -8.83 11.23 11.34
CA SER A 66 -8.91 12.69 11.52
C SER A 66 -9.87 13.06 12.65
N ALA A 67 -11.01 12.35 12.80
CA ALA A 67 -11.92 12.56 13.92
C ALA A 67 -11.27 12.22 15.27
N LYS A 68 -10.52 11.10 15.35
CA LYS A 68 -9.76 10.72 16.55
C LYS A 68 -8.72 11.78 16.93
N ILE A 69 -7.96 12.29 15.95
CA ILE A 69 -6.96 13.35 16.18
C ILE A 69 -7.65 14.61 16.69
N ARG A 70 -8.76 15.05 16.05
CA ARG A 70 -9.52 16.22 16.49
C ARG A 70 -10.01 16.09 17.94
N ALA A 71 -10.56 14.92 18.30
CA ALA A 71 -11.01 14.65 19.66
C ALA A 71 -9.84 14.73 20.66
N ALA A 72 -8.68 14.16 20.33
CA ALA A 72 -7.48 14.22 21.18
C ALA A 72 -6.94 15.65 21.34
N MET A 73 -7.06 16.49 20.30
CA MET A 73 -6.63 17.88 20.32
C MET A 73 -7.67 18.85 20.93
N GLY A 74 -8.87 18.36 21.28
CA GLY A 74 -9.99 19.21 21.71
C GLY A 74 -10.54 20.13 20.61
N TRP A 75 -10.25 19.82 19.34
CA TRP A 75 -10.76 20.58 18.20
C TRP A 75 -12.22 20.26 17.95
N PRO A 76 -13.02 21.24 17.46
CA PRO A 76 -14.36 20.97 17.02
C PRO A 76 -14.36 19.89 15.93
N ALA A 77 -15.41 19.06 15.91
CA ALA A 77 -15.62 18.10 14.84
C ALA A 77 -15.61 18.84 13.49
N ALA A 78 -15.02 18.22 12.47
CA ALA A 78 -15.17 18.75 11.12
C ALA A 78 -16.66 18.75 10.79
N GLY A 79 -17.24 19.93 10.53
CA GLY A 79 -18.55 20.00 9.90
C GLY A 79 -18.51 19.25 8.58
N THR A 80 -19.61 18.61 8.20
CA THR A 80 -19.78 18.10 6.84
C THR A 80 -19.54 19.27 5.88
N PRO A 81 -18.57 19.20 4.96
CA PRO A 81 -18.44 20.23 3.96
C PRO A 81 -19.73 20.27 3.14
N ASP A 82 -20.32 21.45 2.99
CA ASP A 82 -21.45 21.65 2.09
C ASP A 82 -21.04 21.18 0.69
N THR A 83 -21.89 20.35 0.10
CA THR A 83 -21.70 19.85 -1.27
C THR A 83 -21.86 21.03 -2.22
N PRO A 84 -20.92 21.27 -3.17
CA PRO A 84 -21.09 22.31 -4.19
C PRO A 84 -22.23 22.00 -5.14
#